data_AF-A0A0C9U4L4-F1
#
_entry.id   AF-A0A0C9U4L4-F1
#
_cell.length_a   1.000
_cell.length_b   1.000
_cell.length_c   1.000
_cell.angle_alpha   90.00
_cell.angle_beta   90.00
_cell.angle_gamma   90.00
#
_symmetry.space_group_name_H-M   'P 1'
#
loop_
_entity.id
_entity.type
_entity.pdbx_description
1 polymer ?
#
loop_
_entity_poly.entity_id
_entity_poly.type
_entity_poly.pdbx_seq_one_letter_code
_entity_poly.pdbx_strand_id
1 'polypeptide(L)' 'LSDLRMRTQEVFGVRPCLWQLKVVEAILKREKDVLCMAGTGMGKTLTFWIPLLF' A
#
# COMPACT_ATOMS: atom_id res chain seq x y z
N LEU A 1 -6.40 2.41 8.16
CA LEU A 1 -6.73 1.67 6.90
C LEU A 1 -7.75 2.38 6.02
N SER A 2 -8.84 2.94 6.56
CA SER A 2 -9.87 3.65 5.77
C SER A 2 -9.30 4.86 5.04
N ASP A 3 -8.48 5.67 5.71
CA ASP A 3 -7.84 6.85 5.10
C ASP A 3 -6.87 6.48 3.97
N LEU A 4 -6.06 5.43 4.16
CA LEU A 4 -5.20 4.88 3.11
C LEU A 4 -6.03 4.51 1.86
N ARG A 5 -7.16 3.83 2.04
CA ARG A 5 -8.05 3.47 0.92
C ARG A 5 -8.62 4.69 0.22
N MET A 6 -9.09 5.67 0.99
CA MET A 6 -9.68 6.90 0.47
C MET A 6 -8.65 7.68 -0.36
N ARG A 7 -7.48 7.99 0.22
CA ARG A 7 -6.41 8.72 -0.48
C ARG A 7 -5.90 7.98 -1.71
N THR A 8 -5.75 6.66 -1.62
CA THR A 8 -5.33 5.84 -2.78
C THR A 8 -6.35 5.94 -3.92
N GLN A 9 -7.65 5.88 -3.59
CA GLN A 9 -8.72 6.00 -4.58
C GLN A 9 -8.77 7.41 -5.18
N GLU A 10 -8.62 8.45 -4.38
CA GLU A 10 -8.61 9.85 -4.82
C GLU A 10 -7.45 10.16 -5.77
N VAL A 11 -6.24 9.71 -5.43
CA VAL A 11 -5.01 10.07 -6.17
C VAL A 11 -4.72 9.14 -7.33
N PHE A 12 -4.89 7.83 -7.13
CA PHE A 12 -4.51 6.82 -8.12
C PHE A 12 -5.71 6.20 -8.86
N GLY A 13 -6.95 6.53 -8.47
CA GLY A 13 -8.15 5.97 -9.08
C GLY A 13 -8.39 4.48 -8.81
N VAL A 14 -7.59 3.86 -7.94
CA VAL A 14 -7.66 2.42 -7.63
C VAL A 14 -7.88 2.16 -6.15
N ARG A 15 -8.64 1.12 -5.84
CA ARG A 15 -8.92 0.70 -4.46
C ARG A 15 -7.96 -0.42 -4.04
N PRO A 16 -7.07 -0.20 -3.05
CA PRO A 16 -6.14 -1.23 -2.61
C PRO A 16 -6.85 -2.32 -1.81
N CYS A 17 -6.45 -3.57 -2.02
CA CYS A 17 -6.97 -4.72 -1.29
C CYS A 17 -6.34 -4.81 0.12
N LEU A 18 -6.83 -5.75 0.94
CA LEU A 18 -6.45 -5.83 2.35
C LEU A 18 -4.95 -6.07 2.57
N TRP A 19 -4.32 -6.97 1.80
CA TRP A 19 -2.90 -7.28 2.01
C TRP A 19 -2.01 -6.10 1.59
N GLN A 20 -2.35 -5.38 0.52
CA GLN A 20 -1.64 -4.18 0.10
C GLN A 20 -1.64 -3.13 1.21
N LEU A 21 -2.81 -2.93 1.85
CA LEU A 21 -2.95 -2.00 2.97
C LEU A 21 -2.13 -2.39 4.20
N LYS A 22 -2.04 -3.70 4.51
CA LYS A 22 -1.21 -4.19 5.62
C LYS A 22 0.28 -3.94 5.35
N VAL A 23 0.73 -4.15 4.10
CA VAL A 23 2.11 -3.84 3.69
C VAL A 23 2.38 -2.34 3.81
N VAL A 24 1.48 -1.50 3.29
CA VAL A 24 1.60 -0.03 3.40
C VAL A 24 1.65 0.44 4.85
N GLU A 25 0.79 -0.11 5.71
CA GLU A 25 0.79 0.21 7.13
C GLU A 25 2.11 -0.19 7.80
N ALA A 26 2.67 -1.37 7.46
CA ALA A 26 3.97 -1.78 7.96
C ALA A 26 5.10 -0.84 7.49
N ILE A 27 5.07 -0.40 6.23
CA ILE A 27 6.04 0.56 5.68
C ILE A 27 5.93 1.91 6.41
N LEU A 28 4.71 2.42 6.61
CA LEU A 28 4.47 3.71 7.25
C LEU A 28 4.86 3.74 8.75
N LYS A 29 4.83 2.58 9.43
CA LYS A 29 5.33 2.47 10.81
C LYS A 29 6.83 2.72 10.91
N ARG A 30 7.61 2.46 9.84
CA ARG A 30 9.07 2.68 9.77
C ARG A 30 9.87 1.99 10.90
N GLU A 31 9.33 0.91 11.46
CA GLU A 31 9.96 0.17 12.57
C GLU A 31 10.91 -0.93 12.08
N LYS A 32 10.64 -1.48 10.88
CA LYS A 32 11.33 -2.66 10.33
C LYS A 32 11.33 -2.63 8.81
N ASP A 33 12.27 -3.36 8.22
CA ASP A 33 12.24 -3.67 6.79
C ASP A 33 11.06 -4.60 6.45
N VAL A 34 10.43 -4.35 5.31
CA VAL A 34 9.22 -5.07 4.87
C VAL A 34 9.51 -5.88 3.61
N LEU A 35 9.41 -7.21 3.71
CA LEU A 35 9.45 -8.12 2.55
C LEU A 35 8.03 -8.45 2.08
N CYS A 36 7.70 -8.10 0.84
CA CYS A 36 6.41 -8.42 0.22
C CYS A 36 6.56 -9.53 -0.83
N MET A 37 5.97 -10.70 -0.58
CA MET A 37 5.94 -11.83 -1.52
C MET A 37 4.58 -11.92 -2.20
N ALA A 38 4.53 -11.61 -3.48
CA ALA A 38 3.36 -11.86 -4.33
C ALA A 38 3.81 -12.05 -5.80
N GLY A 39 2.95 -12.58 -6.66
CA GLY A 39 3.23 -12.77 -8.10
C GLY A 39 3.29 -11.45 -8.88
N THR A 40 3.97 -11.43 -10.03
CA THR A 40 3.98 -10.26 -10.94
C THR A 40 2.56 -9.91 -11.39
N GLY A 41 2.29 -8.63 -11.60
CA GLY A 41 0.95 -8.15 -11.94
C GLY A 41 -0.05 -8.08 -10.76
N MET A 42 0.27 -8.65 -9.60
CA MET A 42 -0.62 -8.60 -8.42
C MET A 42 -0.68 -7.22 -7.73
N GLY A 43 -0.07 -6.18 -8.29
CA GLY A 43 -0.16 -4.83 -7.73
C GLY A 43 0.77 -4.57 -6.54
N LYS A 44 1.89 -5.29 -6.41
CA LYS A 44 2.94 -5.00 -5.42
C LYS A 44 3.51 -3.59 -5.57
N THR A 45 3.62 -3.09 -6.80
CA THR A 45 4.11 -1.74 -7.08
C THR A 45 3.30 -0.71 -6.29
N LEU A 46 1.97 -0.83 -6.27
CA LEU A 46 1.09 0.09 -5.55
C LEU A 46 1.46 0.24 -4.06
N THR A 47 1.98 -0.81 -3.40
CA THR A 47 2.37 -0.73 -1.99
C THR A 47 3.58 0.16 -1.72
N PHE A 48 4.38 0.47 -2.74
CA PHE A 48 5.47 1.45 -2.66
C PHE A 48 5.02 2.88 -2.95
N TRP A 49 3.95 3.05 -3.75
CA TRP A 49 3.43 4.37 -4.12
C TRP A 49 2.52 4.97 -3.04
N ILE A 50 1.66 4.16 -2.40
CA ILE A 50 0.73 4.65 -1.38
C ILE A 50 1.44 5.35 -0.21
N PRO A 51 2.55 4.83 0.37
CA PRO A 51 3.23 5.50 1.46
C PRO A 51 3.73 6.90 1.12
N LEU A 52 3.93 7.24 -0.16
CA LEU A 52 4.37 8.59 -0.58
C LEU A 52 3.26 9.65 -0.45
N LEU A 53 2.02 9.24 -0.18
CA LEU A 53 0.89 10.14 0.07
C LEU A 53 0.80 10.62 1.54
N PHE A 54 1.68 10.15 2.43
CA PHE A 54 1.62 10.36 3.90
C PHE A 54 3.00 10.61 4.51
#